data_AF-A0A3D0V0S2-F1
#
_entry.id   AF-A0A3D0V0S2-F1
#
_cell.length_a   1.000
_cell.length_b   1.000
_cell.length_c   1.000
_cell.angle_alpha   90.00
_cell.angle_beta   90.00
_cell.angle_gamma   90.00
#
_symmetry.space_group_name_H-M   'P 1'
#
loop_
_entity.id
_entity.type
_entity.pdbx_description
1 polymer ?
#
loop_
_entity_poly.entity_id
_entity_poly.type
_entity_poly.pdbx_seq_one_letter_code
_entity_poly.pdbx_strand_id
1 'polypeptide(L)'
;MNHIKQMFELQQKLNDATNGLIWTEGATKDGRQISWLRCIYMEAAEAIDSFNWKHWKDIDGQPDLDNAKVELVDIWHFIMSEAIHFGDTGFAEAYENMEPEREINPELMVEILEKMVAAAAGANV
;
A
#
# COMPACT_ATOMS: atom_id res chain seq x y z
N MET A 1 3.99 -13.98 -19.20
CA MET A 1 3.67 -12.60 -18.82
C MET A 1 4.40 -12.33 -17.51
N ASN A 2 5.14 -11.23 -17.38
CA ASN A 2 5.74 -10.82 -16.11
C ASN A 2 4.61 -10.62 -15.07
N HIS A 3 4.76 -11.17 -13.86
CA HIS A 3 3.76 -11.10 -12.79
C HIS A 3 3.52 -9.67 -12.29
N ILE A 4 4.56 -8.84 -12.19
CA ILE A 4 4.44 -7.41 -11.84
C ILE A 4 3.62 -6.69 -12.90
N LYS A 5 3.95 -6.87 -14.18
CA LYS A 5 3.19 -6.29 -15.29
C LYS A 5 1.72 -6.74 -15.26
N GLN A 6 1.47 -8.02 -14.98
CA GLN A 6 0.12 -8.56 -14.84
C GLN A 6 -0.63 -7.90 -13.68
N MET A 7 0.01 -7.64 -12.55
CA MET A 7 -0.62 -6.94 -11.42
C MET A 7 -1.01 -5.51 -11.79
N PHE A 8 -0.15 -4.75 -12.49
CA PHE A 8 -0.51 -3.41 -12.97
C PHE A 8 -1.68 -3.43 -13.96
N GLU A 9 -1.71 -4.40 -14.88
CA GLU A 9 -2.85 -4.59 -15.81
C GLU A 9 -4.16 -4.91 -15.07
N LEU A 10 -4.09 -5.71 -14.01
CA LEU A 10 -5.24 -6.02 -13.16
C LEU A 10 -5.66 -4.81 -12.31
N GLN A 11 -4.70 -4.06 -11.77
CA GLN A 11 -4.97 -2.85 -10.99
C GLN A 11 -5.65 -1.78 -11.84
N GLN A 12 -5.20 -1.56 -13.07
CA GLN A 12 -5.86 -0.66 -14.02
C GLN A 12 -7.33 -1.05 -14.20
N LYS A 13 -7.61 -2.33 -14.49
CA LYS A 13 -8.98 -2.83 -14.68
C LYS A 13 -9.83 -2.66 -13.43
N LEU A 14 -9.25 -2.91 -12.25
CA LEU A 14 -9.93 -2.75 -10.97
C LEU A 14 -10.28 -1.27 -10.71
N ASN A 15 -9.34 -0.35 -10.94
CA ASN A 15 -9.56 1.08 -10.77
C ASN A 15 -10.55 1.63 -11.78
N ASP A 16 -10.48 1.19 -13.04
CA ASP A 16 -11.45 1.57 -14.08
C ASP A 16 -12.88 1.14 -13.69
N ALA A 17 -13.04 -0.09 -13.19
CA ALA A 17 -14.34 -0.60 -12.76
C ALA A 17 -14.87 0.14 -11.52
N THR A 18 -14.02 0.33 -10.52
CA THR A 18 -14.39 0.93 -9.23
C THR A 18 -14.66 2.43 -9.39
N ASN A 19 -13.69 3.16 -9.94
CA ASN A 19 -13.66 4.61 -9.93
C ASN A 19 -14.09 5.23 -11.26
N GLY A 20 -14.20 4.46 -12.35
CA GLY A 20 -14.40 4.99 -13.70
C GLY A 20 -13.14 5.63 -14.27
N LEU A 21 -13.02 5.71 -15.60
CA LEU A 21 -11.78 6.11 -16.30
C LEU A 21 -11.20 7.47 -15.85
N ILE A 22 -12.01 8.35 -15.27
CA ILE A 22 -11.60 9.65 -14.72
C ILE A 22 -10.67 9.54 -13.49
N TRP A 23 -10.50 8.34 -12.91
CA TRP A 23 -9.64 8.12 -11.75
C TRP A 23 -8.19 8.55 -11.97
N THR A 24 -7.69 8.46 -13.21
CA THR A 24 -6.35 8.93 -13.58
C THR A 24 -6.21 10.45 -13.48
N GLU A 25 -7.31 11.20 -13.37
CA GLU A 25 -7.33 12.65 -13.14
C GLU A 25 -7.51 13.00 -11.64
N GLY A 26 -7.48 12.02 -10.75
CA GLY A 26 -7.58 12.22 -9.30
C GLY A 26 -9.01 12.26 -8.75
N ALA A 27 -10.02 11.84 -9.52
CA ALA A 27 -11.41 11.80 -9.07
C ALA A 27 -12.14 10.53 -9.47
N THR A 28 -13.16 10.14 -8.72
CA THR A 28 -14.06 9.03 -9.08
C THR A 28 -15.20 9.51 -9.99
N LYS A 29 -15.86 8.56 -10.66
CA LYS A 29 -17.09 8.75 -11.46
C LYS A 29 -18.24 9.39 -10.67
N ASP A 30 -18.19 9.29 -9.34
CA ASP A 30 -19.17 9.89 -8.41
C ASP A 30 -18.72 11.27 -7.88
N GLY A 31 -17.63 11.84 -8.42
CA GLY A 31 -17.15 13.17 -8.06
C GLY A 31 -16.35 13.26 -6.75
N ARG A 32 -15.95 12.12 -6.17
CA ARG A 32 -15.07 12.09 -4.98
C ARG A 32 -13.61 12.23 -5.39
N GLN A 33 -12.86 13.07 -4.67
CA GLN A 33 -11.41 13.21 -4.83
C GLN A 33 -10.69 11.96 -4.31
N ILE A 34 -9.70 11.52 -5.07
CA ILE A 34 -8.85 10.39 -4.74
C ILE A 34 -7.53 10.92 -4.19
N SER A 35 -7.07 10.33 -3.09
CA SER A 35 -5.72 10.54 -2.58
C SER A 35 -5.13 9.18 -2.27
N TRP A 36 -4.34 8.65 -3.19
CA TRP A 36 -3.71 7.33 -3.02
C TRP A 36 -2.71 7.35 -1.86
N LEU A 37 -2.01 8.46 -1.65
CA LEU A 37 -1.19 8.66 -0.46
C LEU A 37 -2.00 8.49 0.84
N ARG A 38 -3.25 8.99 0.89
CA ARG A 38 -4.16 8.78 2.02
C ARG A 38 -4.49 7.32 2.21
N CYS A 39 -4.81 6.60 1.15
CA CYS A 39 -5.06 5.17 1.23
C CYS A 39 -3.83 4.43 1.79
N ILE A 40 -2.62 4.71 1.28
CA ILE A 40 -1.38 4.07 1.73
C ILE A 40 -1.13 4.24 3.23
N TYR A 41 -1.22 5.46 3.77
CA TYR A 41 -0.94 5.65 5.19
C TYR A 41 -2.04 5.13 6.11
N MET A 42 -3.28 5.02 5.61
CA MET A 42 -4.37 4.40 6.36
C MET A 42 -4.12 2.89 6.49
N GLU A 43 -3.80 2.20 5.39
CA GLU A 43 -3.45 0.78 5.45
C GLU A 43 -2.15 0.51 6.20
N ALA A 44 -1.19 1.45 6.18
CA ALA A 44 -0.01 1.34 7.04
C ALA A 44 -0.36 1.41 8.53
N ALA A 45 -1.37 2.19 8.91
CA ALA A 45 -1.88 2.20 10.29
C ALA A 45 -2.60 0.89 10.64
N GLU A 46 -3.37 0.30 9.71
CA GLU A 46 -4.01 -1.02 9.89
C GLU A 46 -2.95 -2.14 10.02
N ALA A 47 -1.89 -2.07 9.22
CA ALA A 47 -0.74 -2.97 9.31
C ALA A 47 -0.05 -2.85 10.68
N ILE A 48 0.17 -1.63 11.19
CA ILE A 48 0.73 -1.41 12.54
C ILE A 48 -0.18 -2.00 13.62
N ASP A 49 -1.52 -1.88 13.49
CA ASP A 49 -2.46 -2.43 14.48
C ASP A 49 -2.52 -3.96 14.50
N SER A 50 -1.90 -4.62 13.52
CA SER A 50 -1.66 -6.08 13.53
C SER A 50 -0.57 -6.49 14.53
N PHE A 51 0.22 -5.54 15.04
CA PHE A 51 1.29 -5.75 16.01
C PHE A 51 0.92 -5.18 17.38
N ASN A 52 1.60 -5.69 18.40
CA ASN A 52 1.34 -5.32 19.78
C ASN A 52 2.11 -4.05 20.19
N TRP A 53 1.73 -2.92 19.59
CA TRP A 53 2.35 -1.61 19.84
C TRP A 53 1.73 -0.88 21.06
N LYS A 54 0.51 -1.25 21.45
CA LYS A 54 -0.24 -0.61 22.54
C LYS A 54 0.35 -0.99 23.89
N HIS A 55 1.27 -0.18 24.40
CA HIS A 55 1.93 -0.38 25.70
C HIS A 55 0.98 -0.45 26.92
N TRP A 56 -0.32 -0.17 26.76
CA TRP A 56 -1.34 -0.20 27.80
C TRP A 56 -2.41 -1.28 27.62
N LYS A 57 -2.40 -2.07 26.53
CA LYS A 57 -3.44 -3.06 26.22
C LYS A 57 -2.85 -4.28 25.52
N ASP A 58 -3.21 -5.47 25.98
CA ASP A 58 -2.82 -6.77 25.38
C ASP A 58 -1.30 -6.91 25.19
N ILE A 59 -0.52 -6.53 26.21
CA ILE A 59 0.96 -6.42 26.18
C ILE A 59 1.67 -7.75 25.85
N ASP A 60 1.04 -8.90 26.06
CA ASP A 60 1.58 -10.22 25.68
C ASP A 60 0.92 -10.81 24.42
N GLY A 61 0.11 -10.01 23.72
CA GLY A 61 -0.56 -10.37 22.48
C GLY A 61 0.45 -10.70 21.38
N GLN A 62 0.18 -11.81 20.68
CA GLN A 62 0.99 -12.19 19.52
C GLN A 62 0.60 -11.36 18.30
N PRO A 63 1.55 -10.98 17.44
CA PRO A 63 1.24 -10.33 16.17
C PRO A 63 0.31 -11.16 15.28
N ASP A 64 -0.66 -10.51 14.67
CA ASP A 64 -1.48 -11.10 13.60
C ASP A 64 -0.76 -10.95 12.26
N LEU A 65 0.16 -11.89 11.99
CA LEU A 65 0.96 -11.88 10.76
C LEU A 65 0.14 -12.14 9.50
N ASP A 66 -1.05 -12.71 9.61
CA ASP A 66 -1.90 -12.95 8.45
C ASP A 66 -2.64 -11.66 8.08
N ASN A 67 -3.12 -10.90 9.07
CA ASN A 67 -3.63 -9.55 8.83
C ASN A 67 -2.54 -8.64 8.27
N ALA A 68 -1.35 -8.61 8.87
CA ALA A 68 -0.25 -7.78 8.40
C ALA A 68 0.11 -8.03 6.92
N LYS A 69 0.02 -9.29 6.43
CA LYS A 69 0.21 -9.61 5.02
C LYS A 69 -0.89 -9.06 4.12
N VAL A 70 -2.15 -9.09 4.58
CA VAL A 70 -3.30 -8.52 3.85
C VAL A 70 -3.10 -7.02 3.70
N GLU A 71 -2.76 -6.32 4.79
CA GLU A 71 -2.58 -4.86 4.73
C GLU A 71 -1.39 -4.46 3.85
N LEU A 72 -0.32 -5.26 3.80
CA LEU A 72 0.78 -5.04 2.85
C LEU A 72 0.34 -5.18 1.40
N VAL A 73 -0.56 -6.11 1.11
CA VAL A 73 -1.17 -6.25 -0.22
C VAL A 73 -2.05 -5.05 -0.53
N ASP A 74 -2.80 -4.52 0.44
CA ASP A 74 -3.64 -3.34 0.24
C ASP A 74 -2.79 -2.07 0.01
N ILE A 75 -1.71 -1.88 0.78
CA ILE A 75 -0.68 -0.86 0.50
C ILE A 75 -0.16 -1.00 -0.94
N TRP A 76 0.12 -2.22 -1.40
CA TRP A 76 0.61 -2.47 -2.75
C TRP A 76 -0.40 -2.06 -3.84
N HIS A 77 -1.69 -2.30 -3.65
CA HIS A 77 -2.74 -1.83 -4.56
C HIS A 77 -2.69 -0.31 -4.73
N PHE A 78 -2.50 0.42 -3.63
CA PHE A 78 -2.48 1.88 -3.66
C PHE A 78 -1.16 2.45 -4.21
N ILE A 79 -0.02 1.79 -3.98
CA ILE A 79 1.25 2.15 -4.64
C ILE A 79 1.13 1.99 -6.16
N MET A 80 0.61 0.86 -6.63
CA MET A 80 0.39 0.65 -8.08
C MET A 80 -0.57 1.70 -8.65
N SER A 81 -1.63 2.04 -7.91
CA SER A 81 -2.61 3.04 -8.33
C SER A 81 -2.00 4.44 -8.46
N GLU A 82 -1.18 4.86 -7.49
CA GLU A 82 -0.43 6.13 -7.56
C GLU A 82 0.57 6.14 -8.73
N ALA A 83 1.32 5.06 -8.92
CA ALA A 83 2.29 4.93 -10.01
C ALA A 83 1.64 5.05 -11.39
N ILE A 84 0.48 4.41 -11.59
CA ILE A 84 -0.31 4.55 -12.82
C ILE A 84 -0.85 5.97 -12.97
N HIS A 85 -1.39 6.57 -11.89
CA HIS A 85 -1.91 7.93 -11.89
C HIS A 85 -0.83 8.96 -12.30
N PHE A 86 0.39 8.81 -11.79
CA PHE A 86 1.52 9.69 -12.10
C PHE A 86 2.16 9.40 -13.46
N GLY A 87 1.79 8.29 -14.12
CA GLY A 87 2.37 7.84 -15.39
C GLY A 87 3.77 7.24 -15.25
N ASP A 88 4.22 6.92 -14.04
CA ASP A 88 5.54 6.35 -13.76
C ASP A 88 5.42 4.88 -13.34
N THR A 89 5.25 4.01 -14.34
CA THR A 89 5.26 2.55 -14.14
C THR A 89 6.65 1.93 -14.28
N GLY A 90 7.65 2.71 -14.69
CA GLY A 90 9.01 2.24 -14.97
C GLY A 90 9.73 1.77 -13.70
N PHE A 91 9.40 2.32 -12.53
CA PHE A 91 9.90 1.85 -11.25
C PHE A 91 9.60 0.36 -11.02
N ALA A 92 8.44 -0.14 -11.44
CA ALA A 92 8.05 -1.53 -11.23
C ALA A 92 8.88 -2.52 -12.06
N GLU A 93 9.37 -2.10 -13.23
CA GLU A 93 10.25 -2.91 -14.09
C GLU A 93 11.61 -3.17 -13.42
N ALA A 94 12.09 -2.24 -12.58
CA ALA A 94 13.37 -2.37 -11.87
C ALA A 94 13.41 -3.55 -10.88
N TYR A 95 12.24 -4.03 -10.43
CA TYR A 95 12.12 -5.12 -9.45
C TYR A 95 11.64 -6.44 -10.07
N GLU A 96 11.55 -6.53 -11.41
CA GLU A 96 11.04 -7.71 -12.13
C GLU A 96 11.74 -9.02 -11.76
N ASN A 97 13.05 -8.96 -11.47
CA ASN A 97 13.87 -10.13 -11.16
C ASN A 97 14.25 -10.23 -9.68
N MET A 98 13.58 -9.47 -8.81
CA MET A 98 13.86 -9.51 -7.39
C MET A 98 13.33 -10.82 -6.80
N GLU A 99 14.21 -11.62 -6.20
CA GLU A 99 13.79 -12.71 -5.33
C GLU A 99 13.62 -12.17 -3.90
N PRO A 100 12.50 -12.44 -3.22
CA PRO A 100 12.32 -12.03 -1.84
C PRO A 100 13.34 -12.75 -0.94
N GLU A 101 14.27 -11.98 -0.33
CA GLU A 101 15.23 -12.50 0.64
C GLU A 101 14.56 -12.75 2.01
N ARG A 102 14.30 -14.02 2.35
CA ARG A 102 14.16 -14.62 3.71
C ARG A 102 13.08 -14.05 4.67
N GLU A 103 12.90 -14.76 5.79
CA GLU A 103 11.86 -14.60 6.82
C GLU A 103 11.57 -13.15 7.21
N ILE A 104 10.27 -12.81 7.30
CA ILE A 104 9.76 -11.50 7.71
C ILE A 104 10.27 -11.17 9.12
N ASN A 105 10.94 -10.02 9.28
CA ASN A 105 11.26 -9.43 10.58
C ASN A 105 10.13 -8.46 10.99
N PRO A 106 9.31 -8.80 12.00
CA PRO A 106 8.17 -7.98 12.43
C PRO A 106 8.57 -6.57 12.89
N GLU A 107 9.64 -6.44 13.66
CA GLU A 107 10.06 -5.16 14.23
C GLU A 107 10.52 -4.18 13.14
N LEU A 108 11.31 -4.67 12.18
CA LEU A 108 11.76 -3.88 11.03
C LEU A 108 10.59 -3.47 10.13
N MET A 109 9.61 -4.36 9.97
CA MET A 109 8.39 -4.07 9.21
C MET A 109 7.61 -2.92 9.84
N VAL A 110 7.37 -2.96 11.15
CA VAL A 110 6.70 -1.88 11.88
C VAL A 110 7.48 -0.57 11.73
N GLU A 111 8.81 -0.57 11.89
CA GLU A 111 9.64 0.63 11.75
C GLU A 111 9.50 1.27 10.34
N ILE A 112 9.47 0.45 9.29
CA ILE A 112 9.29 0.94 7.92
C ILE A 112 7.89 1.54 7.73
N LEU A 113 6.84 0.86 8.22
CA LEU A 113 5.46 1.34 8.13
C LEU A 113 5.28 2.66 8.90
N GLU A 114 5.87 2.77 10.10
CA GLU A 114 5.86 4.02 10.88
C GLU A 114 6.54 5.17 10.13
N LYS A 115 7.69 4.90 9.48
CA LYS A 115 8.37 5.90 8.64
C LYS A 115 7.51 6.34 7.46
N MET A 116 6.77 5.41 6.83
CA MET A 116 5.84 5.74 5.75
C MET A 116 4.71 6.65 6.25
N VAL A 117 4.08 6.32 7.38
CA VAL A 117 3.03 7.14 8.00
C VAL A 117 3.56 8.53 8.36
N ALA A 118 4.74 8.62 8.99
CA ALA A 118 5.35 9.89 9.39
C ALA A 118 5.70 10.76 8.18
N ALA A 119 6.28 10.18 7.12
CA ALA A 119 6.59 10.90 5.90
C ALA A 119 5.32 11.45 5.23
N ALA A 120 4.25 10.66 5.19
CA ALA A 120 2.97 11.10 4.63
C ALA A 120 2.29 12.18 5.48
N ALA A 121 2.36 12.08 6.82
CA ALA A 121 1.82 13.09 7.73
C ALA A 121 2.58 14.43 7.67
N GLY A 122 3.86 14.40 7.31
CA GLY A 122 4.70 15.58 7.10
C GLY A 122 4.61 16.19 5.69
N ALA A 123 3.96 15.52 4.74
CA ALA A 123 3.77 16.05 3.39
C ALA A 123 2.71 17.17 3.40
N ASN A 124 3.10 18.38 3.03
CA ASN A 124 2.15 19.46 2.78
C ASN A 124 1.40 19.14 1.47
N VAL A 125 0.13 18.74 1.57
CA VAL A 125 -0.80 18.54 0.44
C VAL A 125 -1.46 19.85 0.06
#